data_AF-A0A2N7LBR0-F1
#
_entry.id   AF-A0A2N7LBR0-F1
#
_cell.length_a   1.000
_cell.length_b   1.000
_cell.length_c   1.000
_cell.angle_alpha   90.00
_cell.angle_beta   90.00
_cell.angle_gamma   90.00
#
_symmetry.space_group_name_H-M   'P 1'
#
loop_
_entity.id
_entity.type
_entity.pdbx_description
1 polymer ?
#
loop_
_entity_poly.entity_id
_entity_poly.type
_entity_poly.pdbx_seq_one_letter_code
_entity_poly.pdbx_strand_id
1 'polypeptide(L)'
;MSGYIKASNMGSSDAFGGEISMSADGMTMAVSARQEGSGDVADPSDNSKSLSGAVYIFVRNGNVWTEDAYIKADVIDSSDRFGTHISLSDDGQRLAVSTRYEDSADQNSPSDNSVTESGAAYVFDRSGSTWTQTAYLKASNPEQDDFFGTSVDLSGDGLTLAVGATYEDSGDPNDQSDNSESNSGAVYIYTINAGVWGQTYYLKASNAGNGDNFGQSLALDDDGDMLVVGAMYEDSADSNDPTNNSAPKSGAVYVYSLSGGVWIEDAYIKASNPEYEDGFGVALAMSRDEKTLAVVAQYEDSGDANDESDNGTLGAGAVYVYTVSGGVWTQQAYVKVPAPSNYDYTGSGVSLSDDGNLLVFGSVANDSGILNDPYDKSASDVGAVYIYERENQTWSFRDFLQPNITGSSDRFGMAIGISGDGKTLAVGTSNEDSNDPNDPTDNSASSSGAIYVF
;
A
#
# COMPACT_ATOMS: atom_id res chain seq x y z
N MET A 1 19.47 9.87 15.01
CA MET A 1 19.06 8.90 16.05
C MET A 1 17.64 8.59 15.67
N SER A 2 17.39 7.37 15.20
CA SER A 2 16.07 6.97 14.74
C SER A 2 15.08 7.05 15.90
N GLY A 3 13.89 7.57 15.65
CA GLY A 3 12.76 7.46 16.56
C GLY A 3 12.24 6.03 16.52
N TYR A 4 11.85 5.49 17.67
CA TYR A 4 11.15 4.22 17.79
C TYR A 4 9.78 4.52 18.42
N ILE A 5 8.71 4.09 17.77
CA ILE A 5 7.35 4.45 18.09
C ILE A 5 6.52 3.18 18.22
N LYS A 6 5.76 3.11 19.31
CA LYS A 6 4.66 2.16 19.52
C LYS A 6 3.38 2.93 19.81
N ALA A 7 2.23 2.32 19.54
CA ALA A 7 0.97 2.84 20.04
C ALA A 7 0.89 2.75 21.57
N SER A 8 0.01 3.55 22.17
CA SER A 8 -0.12 3.71 23.62
C SER A 8 -0.61 2.46 24.37
N ASN A 9 -1.19 1.47 23.67
CA ASN A 9 -1.93 0.34 24.23
C ASN A 9 -1.54 -1.02 23.62
N MET A 10 -0.37 -1.12 23.00
CA MET A 10 0.02 -2.30 22.20
C MET A 10 -0.14 -3.63 22.94
N GLY A 11 -1.00 -4.48 22.39
CA GLY A 11 -1.15 -5.89 22.69
C GLY A 11 -0.34 -6.77 21.76
N SER A 12 -0.20 -8.05 22.14
CA SER A 12 0.33 -9.06 21.23
C SER A 12 -0.67 -9.29 20.09
N SER A 13 -0.13 -9.41 18.87
CA SER A 13 -0.88 -9.65 17.63
C SER A 13 -1.76 -8.49 17.18
N ASP A 14 -1.49 -7.25 17.61
CA ASP A 14 -2.19 -6.06 17.09
C ASP A 14 -1.68 -5.65 15.69
N ALA A 15 -0.47 -6.12 15.32
CA ALA A 15 0.16 -5.88 14.03
C ALA A 15 0.33 -4.38 13.68
N PHE A 16 0.73 -3.57 14.66
CA PHE A 16 0.98 -2.15 14.48
C PHE A 16 2.15 -1.89 13.52
N GLY A 17 2.02 -0.87 12.66
CA GLY A 17 3.03 -0.60 11.63
C GLY A 17 2.92 -1.48 10.40
N GLY A 18 1.74 -2.11 10.21
CA GLY A 18 1.46 -2.92 9.04
C GLY A 18 1.21 -2.12 7.75
N GLU A 19 0.86 -0.84 7.86
CA GLU A 19 0.70 0.16 6.80
C GLU A 19 1.04 1.55 7.37
N ILE A 20 1.56 2.44 6.53
CA ILE A 20 1.91 3.82 6.88
C ILE A 20 1.45 4.75 5.77
N SER A 21 0.80 5.84 6.13
CA SER A 21 0.61 6.99 5.25
C SER A 21 1.12 8.26 5.93
N MET A 22 1.75 9.16 5.17
CA MET A 22 2.39 10.37 5.69
C MET A 22 1.93 11.58 4.88
N SER A 23 1.67 12.70 5.56
CA SER A 23 1.39 13.98 4.91
C SER A 23 2.61 14.50 4.15
N ALA A 24 2.37 15.32 3.12
CA ALA A 24 3.42 15.87 2.26
C ALA A 24 4.53 16.60 3.04
N ASP A 25 4.12 17.34 4.07
CA ASP A 25 5.03 18.10 4.94
C ASP A 25 5.80 17.24 5.97
N GLY A 26 5.51 15.94 6.05
CA GLY A 26 6.11 15.01 7.00
C GLY A 26 5.74 15.27 8.46
N MET A 27 4.63 15.98 8.72
CA MET A 27 4.20 16.36 10.07
C MET A 27 3.10 15.48 10.64
N THR A 28 2.33 14.78 9.80
CA THR A 28 1.28 13.85 10.22
C THR A 28 1.55 12.48 9.62
N MET A 29 1.36 11.44 10.42
CA MET A 29 1.53 10.06 10.01
C MET A 29 0.36 9.23 10.55
N ALA A 30 -0.28 8.46 9.69
CA ALA A 30 -1.26 7.45 10.05
C ALA A 30 -0.59 6.08 10.01
N VAL A 31 -0.89 5.22 11.00
CA VAL A 31 -0.28 3.90 11.14
C VAL A 31 -1.36 2.89 11.47
N SER A 32 -1.41 1.78 10.72
CA SER A 32 -2.40 0.73 10.97
C SER A 32 -1.99 -0.19 12.12
N ALA A 33 -3.00 -0.70 12.84
CA ALA A 33 -2.95 -1.86 13.71
C ALA A 33 -4.14 -2.77 13.37
N ARG A 34 -4.13 -3.32 12.15
CA ARG A 34 -5.28 -4.04 11.56
C ARG A 34 -5.76 -5.26 12.33
N GLN A 35 -4.99 -5.75 13.30
CA GLN A 35 -5.36 -6.90 14.14
C GLN A 35 -5.67 -6.52 15.59
N GLU A 36 -5.53 -5.23 15.93
CA GLU A 36 -5.93 -4.72 17.24
C GLU A 36 -7.40 -5.05 17.50
N GLY A 37 -7.71 -5.42 18.74
CA GLY A 37 -9.06 -5.79 19.13
C GLY A 37 -9.59 -4.79 20.15
N SER A 38 -10.63 -4.06 19.79
CA SER A 38 -11.41 -3.22 20.72
C SER A 38 -12.82 -3.06 20.19
N GLY A 39 -13.82 -3.05 21.08
CA GLY A 39 -15.23 -2.79 20.79
C GLY A 39 -15.68 -1.37 21.18
N ASP A 40 -14.74 -0.48 21.48
CA ASP A 40 -15.00 0.91 21.85
C ASP A 40 -14.17 1.86 20.97
N VAL A 41 -14.85 2.82 20.34
CA VAL A 41 -14.23 3.83 19.46
C VAL A 41 -13.24 4.75 20.19
N ALA A 42 -13.31 4.83 21.52
CA ALA A 42 -12.49 5.73 22.33
C ALA A 42 -11.64 5.03 23.40
N ASP A 43 -11.80 3.71 23.57
CA ASP A 43 -11.01 2.93 24.53
C ASP A 43 -10.15 1.89 23.80
N PRO A 44 -8.87 2.21 23.53
CA PRO A 44 -7.95 1.27 22.89
C PRO A 44 -7.49 0.16 23.87
N SER A 45 -7.89 0.19 25.15
CA SER A 45 -7.65 -0.93 26.09
C SER A 45 -8.79 -1.94 26.14
N ASP A 46 -9.97 -1.62 25.58
CA ASP A 46 -11.02 -2.62 25.41
C ASP A 46 -10.55 -3.71 24.46
N ASN A 47 -10.90 -4.97 24.74
CA ASN A 47 -10.53 -6.13 23.94
C ASN A 47 -11.75 -7.02 23.62
N SER A 48 -12.95 -6.42 23.63
CA SER A 48 -14.22 -7.16 23.49
C SER A 48 -14.55 -7.60 22.06
N LYS A 49 -13.94 -6.99 21.04
CA LYS A 49 -14.10 -7.31 19.62
C LYS A 49 -12.73 -7.63 19.02
N SER A 50 -12.42 -8.92 18.87
CA SER A 50 -11.13 -9.37 18.34
C SER A 50 -10.97 -9.02 16.86
N LEU A 51 -9.76 -8.63 16.44
CA LEU A 51 -9.42 -8.34 15.04
C LEU A 51 -10.33 -7.28 14.41
N SER A 52 -10.90 -6.36 15.19
CA SER A 52 -11.71 -5.26 14.67
C SER A 52 -10.86 -4.20 13.99
N GLY A 53 -9.58 -4.10 14.35
CA GLY A 53 -8.58 -3.22 13.78
C GLY A 53 -8.69 -1.77 14.26
N ALA A 54 -7.59 -1.03 14.09
CA ALA A 54 -7.51 0.40 14.41
C ALA A 54 -6.46 1.11 13.55
N VAL A 55 -6.54 2.44 13.53
CA VAL A 55 -5.50 3.33 13.00
C VAL A 55 -5.09 4.34 14.06
N TYR A 56 -3.80 4.59 14.19
CA TYR A 56 -3.26 5.60 15.09
C TYR A 56 -2.67 6.75 14.29
N ILE A 57 -2.96 7.98 14.72
CA ILE A 57 -2.39 9.19 14.13
C ILE A 57 -1.28 9.69 15.03
N PHE A 58 -0.13 9.99 14.44
CA PHE A 58 1.00 10.65 15.10
C PHE A 58 1.24 12.01 14.45
N VAL A 59 1.59 12.99 15.27
CA VAL A 59 2.03 14.32 14.81
C VAL A 59 3.44 14.63 15.25
N ARG A 60 4.18 15.31 14.39
CA ARG A 60 5.57 15.69 14.62
C ARG A 60 5.67 17.13 15.13
N ASN A 61 6.42 17.32 16.22
CA ASN A 61 6.87 18.63 16.67
C ASN A 61 8.39 18.63 16.86
N GLY A 62 9.10 19.29 15.94
CA GLY A 62 10.55 19.20 15.87
C GLY A 62 10.97 17.78 15.46
N ASN A 63 11.66 17.05 16.34
CA ASN A 63 12.09 15.66 16.10
C ASN A 63 11.33 14.64 16.96
N VAL A 64 10.22 15.05 17.56
CA VAL A 64 9.41 14.20 18.43
C VAL A 64 8.09 13.92 17.74
N TRP A 65 7.75 12.64 17.63
CA TRP A 65 6.42 12.17 17.24
C TRP A 65 5.60 11.87 18.49
N THR A 66 4.36 12.31 18.49
CA THR A 66 3.40 12.05 19.57
C THR A 66 2.10 11.51 18.98
N GLU A 67 1.55 10.48 19.61
CA GLU A 67 0.21 10.00 19.29
C GLU A 67 -0.81 11.13 19.52
N ASP A 68 -1.57 11.44 18.48
CA ASP A 68 -2.59 12.49 18.45
C ASP A 68 -4.00 11.90 18.52
N ALA A 69 -4.23 10.74 17.90
CA ALA A 69 -5.54 10.10 17.87
C ALA A 69 -5.47 8.58 17.70
N TYR A 70 -6.54 7.93 18.18
CA TYR A 70 -6.90 6.54 17.96
C TYR A 70 -8.21 6.51 17.15
N ILE A 71 -8.23 5.77 16.05
CA ILE A 71 -9.30 5.80 15.05
C ILE A 71 -9.88 4.39 14.86
N LYS A 72 -11.21 4.29 14.97
CA LYS A 72 -12.01 3.13 14.55
C LYS A 72 -13.23 3.59 13.75
N ALA A 73 -13.86 2.66 13.06
CA ALA A 73 -15.22 2.85 12.53
C ALA A 73 -16.25 3.02 13.66
N ASP A 74 -17.31 3.80 13.40
CA ASP A 74 -18.40 4.05 14.36
C ASP A 74 -19.19 2.78 14.73
N VAL A 75 -19.26 1.82 13.81
CA VAL A 75 -19.79 0.48 14.03
C VAL A 75 -18.62 -0.49 14.00
N ILE A 76 -18.48 -1.27 15.06
CA ILE A 76 -17.32 -2.14 15.27
C ILE A 76 -17.76 -3.58 15.33
N ASP A 77 -17.35 -4.36 14.34
CA ASP A 77 -17.48 -5.80 14.33
C ASP A 77 -16.14 -6.52 14.38
N SER A 78 -16.21 -7.78 14.84
CA SER A 78 -15.02 -8.60 15.02
C SER A 78 -14.59 -9.14 13.67
N SER A 79 -13.29 -9.08 13.38
CA SER A 79 -12.68 -9.58 12.14
C SER A 79 -12.77 -8.68 10.90
N ASP A 80 -13.41 -7.52 10.99
CA ASP A 80 -13.44 -6.53 9.91
C ASP A 80 -12.05 -5.96 9.57
N ARG A 81 -11.13 -6.00 10.55
CA ARG A 81 -9.72 -5.56 10.45
C ARG A 81 -9.56 -4.14 9.91
N PHE A 82 -10.29 -3.19 10.48
CA PHE A 82 -10.17 -1.77 10.16
C PHE A 82 -8.72 -1.29 10.15
N GLY A 83 -8.35 -0.55 9.10
CA GLY A 83 -6.96 -0.19 8.84
C GLY A 83 -6.21 -1.21 7.99
N THR A 84 -6.90 -2.02 7.17
CA THR A 84 -6.20 -2.90 6.22
C THR A 84 -5.34 -2.11 5.23
N HIS A 85 -5.87 -0.98 4.73
CA HIS A 85 -5.13 0.04 3.98
C HIS A 85 -5.58 1.44 4.45
N ILE A 86 -4.67 2.41 4.33
CA ILE A 86 -4.86 3.79 4.77
C ILE A 86 -4.23 4.76 3.77
N SER A 87 -4.84 5.93 3.58
CA SER A 87 -4.26 7.02 2.80
C SER A 87 -4.64 8.39 3.40
N LEU A 88 -3.65 9.26 3.62
CA LEU A 88 -3.81 10.62 4.10
C LEU A 88 -3.81 11.60 2.93
N SER A 89 -4.58 12.68 3.03
CA SER A 89 -4.40 13.85 2.17
C SER A 89 -3.07 14.55 2.48
N ASP A 90 -2.61 15.37 1.56
CA ASP A 90 -1.30 16.04 1.66
C ASP A 90 -1.16 16.95 2.86
N ASP A 91 -2.26 17.61 3.22
CA ASP A 91 -2.34 18.48 4.38
C ASP A 91 -2.48 17.70 5.70
N GLY A 92 -2.62 16.37 5.64
CA GLY A 92 -2.79 15.49 6.78
C GLY A 92 -4.13 15.68 7.51
N GLN A 93 -5.12 16.29 6.86
CA GLN A 93 -6.41 16.63 7.49
C GLN A 93 -7.54 15.67 7.13
N ARG A 94 -7.36 14.81 6.12
CA ARG A 94 -8.31 13.75 5.76
C ARG A 94 -7.60 12.41 5.70
N LEU A 95 -8.28 11.38 6.17
CA LEU A 95 -7.80 10.00 6.19
C LEU A 95 -8.87 9.11 5.56
N ALA A 96 -8.48 8.33 4.55
CA ALA A 96 -9.23 7.19 4.08
C ALA A 96 -8.72 5.92 4.79
N VAL A 97 -9.63 5.05 5.21
CA VAL A 97 -9.32 3.76 5.86
C VAL A 97 -10.21 2.66 5.29
N SER A 98 -9.65 1.50 4.99
CA SER A 98 -10.44 0.35 4.54
C SER A 98 -10.61 -0.77 5.57
N THR A 99 -11.66 -1.55 5.35
CA THR A 99 -12.00 -2.83 6.01
C THR A 99 -12.41 -3.82 4.93
N ARG A 100 -11.46 -4.53 4.32
CA ARG A 100 -11.83 -5.47 3.24
C ARG A 100 -12.72 -6.64 3.69
N TYR A 101 -12.83 -6.88 5.00
CA TYR A 101 -13.62 -7.99 5.58
C TYR A 101 -14.94 -7.55 6.22
N GLU A 102 -15.42 -6.36 5.90
CA GLU A 102 -16.74 -5.89 6.36
C GLU A 102 -17.87 -6.61 5.61
N ASP A 103 -18.97 -6.93 6.30
CA ASP A 103 -19.97 -7.93 5.85
C ASP A 103 -21.34 -7.33 5.41
N SER A 104 -21.41 -6.06 4.98
CA SER A 104 -22.69 -5.40 4.69
C SER A 104 -23.16 -5.50 3.23
N ALA A 105 -24.47 -5.60 3.01
CA ALA A 105 -25.07 -5.34 1.69
C ALA A 105 -25.54 -3.88 1.53
N ASP A 106 -25.63 -3.12 2.63
CA ASP A 106 -26.18 -1.77 2.66
C ASP A 106 -25.10 -0.74 2.37
N GLN A 107 -25.31 0.07 1.34
CA GLN A 107 -24.40 1.14 0.94
C GLN A 107 -24.35 2.32 1.92
N ASN A 108 -25.28 2.38 2.87
CA ASN A 108 -25.41 3.50 3.80
C ASN A 108 -25.22 3.09 5.26
N SER A 109 -25.06 1.80 5.54
CA SER A 109 -24.90 1.32 6.92
C SER A 109 -23.98 0.10 7.00
N PRO A 110 -22.95 0.14 7.85
CA PRO A 110 -22.11 -1.02 8.17
C PRO A 110 -22.76 -1.97 9.19
N SER A 111 -24.05 -1.78 9.52
CA SER A 111 -24.74 -2.61 10.55
C SER A 111 -25.36 -3.89 9.99
N ASP A 112 -25.43 -4.00 8.67
CA ASP A 112 -25.87 -5.22 8.00
C ASP A 112 -24.68 -6.17 7.89
N ASN A 113 -24.92 -7.46 8.12
CA ASN A 113 -23.89 -8.50 8.12
C ASN A 113 -24.35 -9.67 7.22
N SER A 114 -24.93 -9.33 6.06
CA SER A 114 -25.62 -10.28 5.18
C SER A 114 -24.83 -10.68 3.93
N VAL A 115 -23.76 -9.96 3.58
CA VAL A 115 -22.90 -10.25 2.43
C VAL A 115 -21.45 -10.26 2.91
N THR A 116 -20.95 -11.46 3.19
CA THR A 116 -19.64 -11.66 3.81
C THR A 116 -18.50 -11.15 2.94
N GLU A 117 -17.52 -10.51 3.57
CA GLU A 117 -16.27 -10.06 2.97
C GLU A 117 -16.47 -9.18 1.72
N SER A 118 -17.61 -8.50 1.63
CA SER A 118 -17.90 -7.53 0.57
C SER A 118 -17.11 -6.24 0.74
N GLY A 119 -16.64 -5.97 1.96
CA GLY A 119 -15.65 -4.94 2.29
C GLY A 119 -16.16 -3.50 2.26
N ALA A 120 -15.45 -2.57 2.89
CA ALA A 120 -15.85 -1.16 2.97
C ALA A 120 -14.65 -0.20 3.05
N ALA A 121 -14.93 1.09 2.85
CA ALA A 121 -14.00 2.18 3.11
C ALA A 121 -14.68 3.28 3.93
N TYR A 122 -13.89 3.98 4.73
CA TYR A 122 -14.34 5.04 5.63
C TYR A 122 -13.48 6.28 5.42
N VAL A 123 -14.09 7.45 5.57
CA VAL A 123 -13.37 8.73 5.50
C VAL A 123 -13.49 9.44 6.84
N PHE A 124 -12.37 9.95 7.33
CA PHE A 124 -12.28 10.74 8.55
C PHE A 124 -11.72 12.11 8.22
N ASP A 125 -12.35 13.16 8.78
CA ASP A 125 -11.88 14.54 8.67
C ASP A 125 -11.39 15.05 10.03
N ARG A 126 -10.30 15.81 10.01
CA ARG A 126 -9.70 16.42 11.19
C ARG A 126 -10.17 17.86 11.38
N SER A 127 -10.70 18.15 12.56
CA SER A 127 -11.00 19.51 13.02
C SER A 127 -10.29 19.78 14.35
N GLY A 128 -9.22 20.59 14.31
CA GLY A 128 -8.32 20.73 15.44
C GLY A 128 -7.60 19.41 15.73
N SER A 129 -7.75 18.86 16.94
CA SER A 129 -7.21 17.55 17.32
C SER A 129 -8.26 16.43 17.29
N THR A 130 -9.45 16.69 16.73
CA THR A 130 -10.53 15.70 16.67
C THR A 130 -10.66 15.18 15.26
N TRP A 131 -10.57 13.86 15.11
CA TRP A 131 -10.93 13.15 13.89
C TRP A 131 -12.37 12.66 14.01
N THR A 132 -13.16 12.82 12.95
CA THR A 132 -14.57 12.41 12.91
C THR A 132 -14.80 11.60 11.65
N GLN A 133 -15.47 10.45 11.76
CA GLN A 133 -15.94 9.72 10.59
C GLN A 133 -16.98 10.57 9.84
N THR A 134 -16.70 10.91 8.59
CA THR A 134 -17.59 11.72 7.74
C THR A 134 -18.20 10.91 6.60
N ALA A 135 -17.68 9.72 6.31
CA ALA A 135 -18.29 8.79 5.37
C ALA A 135 -18.07 7.32 5.73
N TYR A 136 -19.04 6.51 5.33
CA TYR A 136 -18.94 5.07 5.09
C TYR A 136 -19.24 4.87 3.61
N LEU A 137 -18.39 4.12 2.93
CA LEU A 137 -18.41 3.91 1.49
C LEU A 137 -18.41 2.40 1.22
N LYS A 138 -19.25 2.02 0.28
CA LYS A 138 -19.48 0.65 -0.14
C LYS A 138 -19.59 0.61 -1.66
N ALA A 139 -19.12 -0.46 -2.29
CA ALA A 139 -19.36 -0.70 -3.71
C ALA A 139 -20.86 -0.58 -4.05
N SER A 140 -21.19 -0.10 -5.25
CA SER A 140 -22.61 0.00 -5.66
C SER A 140 -23.27 -1.36 -5.94
N ASN A 141 -22.47 -2.40 -6.10
CA ASN A 141 -22.80 -3.79 -6.41
C ASN A 141 -22.08 -4.73 -5.42
N PRO A 142 -22.30 -4.61 -4.09
CA PRO A 142 -21.53 -5.41 -3.15
C PRO A 142 -21.92 -6.89 -3.26
N GLU A 143 -20.97 -7.75 -3.59
CA GLU A 143 -21.13 -9.19 -3.59
C GLU A 143 -20.18 -9.88 -2.60
N GLN A 144 -20.45 -11.16 -2.36
CA GLN A 144 -19.68 -11.96 -1.42
C GLN A 144 -18.24 -12.11 -1.92
N ASP A 145 -17.27 -11.92 -1.03
CA ASP A 145 -15.83 -12.12 -1.29
C ASP A 145 -15.22 -11.15 -2.34
N ASP A 146 -15.90 -10.06 -2.73
CA ASP A 146 -15.37 -9.03 -3.64
C ASP A 146 -14.20 -8.24 -3.05
N PHE A 147 -14.10 -8.21 -1.71
CA PHE A 147 -13.07 -7.52 -0.94
C PHE A 147 -12.90 -6.04 -1.32
N PHE A 148 -13.99 -5.28 -1.43
CA PHE A 148 -13.93 -3.84 -1.60
C PHE A 148 -13.12 -3.20 -0.46
N GLY A 149 -12.17 -2.32 -0.79
CA GLY A 149 -11.21 -1.79 0.17
C GLY A 149 -9.95 -2.64 0.31
N THR A 150 -9.67 -3.57 -0.63
CA THR A 150 -8.37 -4.24 -0.71
C THR A 150 -7.24 -3.26 -0.96
N SER A 151 -7.53 -2.10 -1.54
CA SER A 151 -6.63 -0.96 -1.62
C SER A 151 -7.46 0.32 -1.54
N VAL A 152 -6.89 1.38 -0.99
CA VAL A 152 -7.46 2.73 -1.03
C VAL A 152 -6.36 3.72 -1.32
N ASP A 153 -6.67 4.74 -2.11
CA ASP A 153 -5.80 5.90 -2.21
C ASP A 153 -6.60 7.19 -2.37
N LEU A 154 -6.18 8.23 -1.66
CA LEU A 154 -6.84 9.52 -1.57
C LEU A 154 -5.97 10.54 -2.32
N SER A 155 -6.59 11.36 -3.18
CA SER A 155 -5.87 12.45 -3.84
C SER A 155 -5.27 13.41 -2.83
N GLY A 156 -4.18 14.07 -3.23
CA GLY A 156 -3.46 15.02 -2.38
C GLY A 156 -4.33 16.16 -1.85
N ASP A 157 -5.25 16.66 -2.67
CA ASP A 157 -6.26 17.66 -2.30
C ASP A 157 -7.40 17.11 -1.42
N GLY A 158 -7.43 15.79 -1.22
CA GLY A 158 -8.38 15.04 -0.43
C GLY A 158 -9.76 14.90 -1.05
N LEU A 159 -9.99 15.31 -2.30
CA LEU A 159 -11.34 15.41 -2.89
C LEU A 159 -11.78 14.17 -3.68
N THR A 160 -10.84 13.30 -4.05
CA THR A 160 -11.06 12.08 -4.83
C THR A 160 -10.48 10.88 -4.10
N LEU A 161 -11.22 9.78 -4.04
CA LEU A 161 -10.81 8.53 -3.40
C LEU A 161 -11.01 7.38 -4.38
N ALA A 162 -9.96 6.61 -4.64
CA ALA A 162 -10.01 5.36 -5.38
C ALA A 162 -10.03 4.18 -4.39
N VAL A 163 -10.89 3.20 -4.65
CA VAL A 163 -11.03 2.00 -3.81
C VAL A 163 -11.02 0.75 -4.68
N GLY A 164 -10.11 -0.17 -4.41
CA GLY A 164 -9.99 -1.44 -5.14
C GLY A 164 -10.86 -2.55 -4.52
N ALA A 165 -11.45 -3.37 -5.39
CA ALA A 165 -12.14 -4.61 -5.06
C ALA A 165 -11.53 -5.71 -5.94
N THR A 166 -10.45 -6.33 -5.47
CA THR A 166 -9.61 -7.19 -6.33
C THR A 166 -10.32 -8.42 -6.83
N TYR A 167 -11.36 -8.89 -6.13
CA TYR A 167 -12.04 -10.15 -6.43
C TYR A 167 -13.43 -9.93 -7.05
N GLU A 168 -13.74 -8.70 -7.44
CA GLU A 168 -14.97 -8.39 -8.16
C GLU A 168 -15.00 -9.09 -9.54
N ASP A 169 -16.15 -9.66 -9.90
CA ASP A 169 -16.32 -10.70 -10.93
C ASP A 169 -16.80 -10.18 -12.31
N SER A 170 -17.02 -8.87 -12.48
CA SER A 170 -17.47 -8.32 -13.77
C SER A 170 -16.42 -8.45 -14.87
N GLY A 171 -16.81 -8.74 -16.11
CA GLY A 171 -15.95 -8.65 -17.29
C GLY A 171 -16.20 -7.41 -18.16
N ASP A 172 -17.37 -6.78 -18.05
CA ASP A 172 -17.73 -5.57 -18.81
C ASP A 172 -17.44 -4.29 -18.01
N PRO A 173 -16.53 -3.40 -18.46
CA PRO A 173 -16.27 -2.11 -17.80
C PRO A 173 -17.49 -1.17 -17.75
N ASN A 174 -18.58 -1.48 -18.45
CA ASN A 174 -19.80 -0.67 -18.49
C ASN A 174 -20.99 -1.30 -17.75
N ASP A 175 -20.83 -2.50 -17.18
CA ASP A 175 -21.89 -3.20 -16.46
C ASP A 175 -21.38 -3.78 -15.14
N GLN A 176 -21.54 -3.03 -14.06
CA GLN A 176 -21.22 -3.45 -12.68
C GLN A 176 -22.08 -4.63 -12.18
N SER A 177 -23.11 -5.04 -12.92
CA SER A 177 -23.89 -6.24 -12.56
C SER A 177 -23.45 -7.49 -13.32
N ASP A 178 -22.44 -7.35 -14.18
CA ASP A 178 -21.81 -8.48 -14.82
C ASP A 178 -21.04 -9.31 -13.79
N ASN A 179 -21.00 -10.63 -13.98
CA ASN A 179 -20.24 -11.56 -13.13
C ASN A 179 -19.65 -12.66 -14.04
N SER A 180 -19.15 -12.25 -15.21
CA SER A 180 -18.71 -13.16 -16.26
C SER A 180 -17.23 -13.53 -16.16
N GLU A 181 -16.42 -12.78 -15.41
CA GLU A 181 -14.96 -12.91 -15.33
C GLU A 181 -14.49 -12.90 -13.88
N SER A 182 -14.47 -14.09 -13.26
CA SER A 182 -14.23 -14.19 -11.82
C SER A 182 -12.88 -13.62 -11.37
N ASN A 183 -12.85 -12.92 -10.24
CA ASN A 183 -11.71 -12.27 -9.63
C ASN A 183 -10.91 -11.38 -10.61
N SER A 184 -11.57 -10.80 -11.61
CA SER A 184 -10.89 -9.88 -12.53
C SER A 184 -10.56 -8.55 -11.88
N GLY A 185 -11.33 -8.16 -10.86
CA GLY A 185 -11.10 -7.03 -9.98
C GLY A 185 -11.56 -5.69 -10.56
N ALA A 186 -11.87 -4.73 -9.70
CA ALA A 186 -12.39 -3.43 -10.09
C ALA A 186 -11.85 -2.29 -9.21
N VAL A 187 -11.98 -1.06 -9.70
CA VAL A 187 -11.73 0.15 -8.93
C VAL A 187 -12.93 1.08 -8.98
N TYR A 188 -13.30 1.61 -7.82
CA TYR A 188 -14.41 2.54 -7.65
C TYR A 188 -13.87 3.92 -7.29
N ILE A 189 -14.29 4.95 -8.02
CA ILE A 189 -13.87 6.34 -7.76
C ILE A 189 -15.00 7.07 -7.07
N TYR A 190 -14.72 7.62 -5.90
CA TYR A 190 -15.61 8.49 -5.16
C TYR A 190 -15.08 9.91 -5.20
N THR A 191 -15.98 10.88 -5.34
CA THR A 191 -15.64 12.31 -5.19
C THR A 191 -16.56 12.95 -4.16
N ILE A 192 -16.04 13.93 -3.43
CA ILE A 192 -16.83 14.68 -2.45
C ILE A 192 -17.45 15.93 -3.10
N ASN A 193 -18.77 16.05 -2.98
CA ASN A 193 -19.51 17.20 -3.48
C ASN A 193 -20.40 17.76 -2.37
N ALA A 194 -20.20 19.04 -2.03
CA ALA A 194 -20.92 19.72 -0.94
C ALA A 194 -20.89 18.94 0.40
N GLY A 195 -19.77 18.28 0.70
CA GLY A 195 -19.57 17.51 1.93
C GLY A 195 -20.13 16.08 1.90
N VAL A 196 -20.61 15.60 0.74
CA VAL A 196 -21.14 14.24 0.57
C VAL A 196 -20.28 13.51 -0.44
N TRP A 197 -19.73 12.38 -0.02
CA TRP A 197 -19.04 11.44 -0.91
C TRP A 197 -20.05 10.65 -1.74
N GLY A 198 -19.75 10.45 -3.01
CA GLY A 198 -20.54 9.58 -3.89
C GLY A 198 -19.66 8.92 -4.93
N GLN A 199 -20.01 7.67 -5.28
CA GLN A 199 -19.36 6.96 -6.37
C GLN A 199 -19.65 7.69 -7.68
N THR A 200 -18.58 8.06 -8.39
CA THR A 200 -18.64 8.72 -9.69
C THR A 200 -18.23 7.79 -10.84
N TYR A 201 -17.34 6.83 -10.58
CA TYR A 201 -16.90 5.87 -11.59
C TYR A 201 -16.72 4.48 -11.02
N TYR A 202 -16.78 3.54 -11.95
CA TYR A 202 -16.36 2.16 -11.83
C TYR A 202 -15.40 1.90 -13.00
N LEU A 203 -14.23 1.36 -12.70
CA LEU A 203 -13.15 1.13 -13.64
C LEU A 203 -12.75 -0.34 -13.63
N LYS A 204 -12.47 -0.87 -14.81
CA LYS A 204 -11.79 -2.14 -15.04
C LYS A 204 -10.69 -1.95 -16.07
N ALA A 205 -9.73 -2.88 -16.07
CA ALA A 205 -8.83 -3.08 -17.20
C ALA A 205 -9.62 -3.31 -18.50
N SER A 206 -9.15 -2.73 -19.61
CA SER A 206 -9.77 -2.92 -20.93
C SER A 206 -9.74 -4.37 -21.44
N ASN A 207 -8.89 -5.20 -20.85
CA ASN A 207 -8.65 -6.62 -21.13
C ASN A 207 -8.88 -7.50 -19.90
N ALA A 208 -9.82 -7.12 -19.02
CA ALA A 208 -10.13 -7.86 -17.79
C ALA A 208 -10.18 -9.38 -18.01
N GLY A 209 -9.31 -10.10 -17.30
CA GLY A 209 -9.20 -11.56 -17.32
C GLY A 209 -9.43 -12.19 -15.96
N ASN A 210 -9.72 -13.49 -15.98
CA ASN A 210 -9.97 -14.28 -14.78
C ASN A 210 -8.76 -14.27 -13.83
N GLY A 211 -8.96 -13.75 -12.61
CA GLY A 211 -7.92 -13.74 -11.57
C GLY A 211 -6.83 -12.68 -11.75
N ASP A 212 -7.01 -11.70 -12.64
CA ASP A 212 -6.02 -10.64 -12.89
C ASP A 212 -5.82 -9.72 -11.66
N ASN A 213 -6.80 -9.69 -10.74
CA ASN A 213 -6.80 -8.89 -9.52
C ASN A 213 -6.58 -7.38 -9.78
N PHE A 214 -7.26 -6.82 -10.78
CA PHE A 214 -7.22 -5.37 -11.02
C PHE A 214 -7.70 -4.60 -9.78
N GLY A 215 -6.97 -3.56 -9.40
CA GLY A 215 -7.21 -2.83 -8.15
C GLY A 215 -6.37 -3.32 -6.97
N GLN A 216 -5.37 -4.19 -7.20
CA GLN A 216 -4.48 -4.68 -6.15
C GLN A 216 -3.67 -3.57 -5.49
N SER A 217 -3.22 -2.60 -6.27
CA SER A 217 -2.49 -1.41 -5.80
C SER A 217 -2.97 -0.18 -6.56
N LEU A 218 -2.95 0.98 -5.91
CA LEU A 218 -3.49 2.23 -6.43
C LEU A 218 -2.52 3.39 -6.14
N ALA A 219 -2.44 4.34 -7.07
CA ALA A 219 -1.85 5.66 -6.83
C ALA A 219 -2.63 6.72 -7.60
N LEU A 220 -3.29 7.62 -6.88
CA LEU A 220 -3.87 8.85 -7.39
C LEU A 220 -2.81 9.96 -7.36
N ASP A 221 -2.97 10.93 -8.25
CA ASP A 221 -2.22 12.18 -8.20
C ASP A 221 -2.87 13.20 -7.25
N ASP A 222 -2.18 14.34 -7.06
CA ASP A 222 -2.59 15.37 -6.10
C ASP A 222 -3.99 15.92 -6.38
N ASP A 223 -4.33 16.12 -7.66
CA ASP A 223 -5.61 16.69 -8.09
C ASP A 223 -6.70 15.61 -8.31
N GLY A 224 -6.34 14.32 -8.25
CA GLY A 224 -7.25 13.19 -8.46
C GLY A 224 -7.69 12.98 -9.91
N ASP A 225 -6.91 13.46 -10.88
CA ASP A 225 -7.15 13.42 -12.31
C ASP A 225 -6.33 12.33 -13.02
N MET A 226 -5.36 11.69 -12.35
CA MET A 226 -4.62 10.53 -12.84
C MET A 226 -4.65 9.41 -11.81
N LEU A 227 -4.90 8.18 -12.26
CA LEU A 227 -4.92 6.99 -11.44
C LEU A 227 -4.05 5.91 -12.07
N VAL A 228 -3.16 5.35 -11.28
CA VAL A 228 -2.40 4.14 -11.63
C VAL A 228 -2.98 2.95 -10.88
N VAL A 229 -3.25 1.85 -11.59
CA VAL A 229 -3.86 0.64 -11.03
C VAL A 229 -3.01 -0.58 -11.33
N GLY A 230 -2.65 -1.34 -10.30
CA GLY A 230 -1.99 -2.64 -10.44
C GLY A 230 -2.98 -3.80 -10.63
N ALA A 231 -2.62 -4.72 -11.51
CA ALA A 231 -3.27 -6.02 -11.70
C ALA A 231 -2.16 -7.09 -11.62
N MET A 232 -1.81 -7.49 -10.40
CA MET A 232 -0.59 -8.28 -10.15
C MET A 232 -0.60 -9.65 -10.84
N TYR A 233 -1.75 -10.15 -11.26
CA TYR A 233 -1.88 -11.48 -11.84
C TYR A 233 -2.32 -11.48 -13.30
N GLU A 234 -2.28 -10.33 -13.96
CA GLU A 234 -2.47 -10.24 -15.41
C GLU A 234 -1.45 -11.13 -16.16
N ASP A 235 -1.90 -11.82 -17.20
CA ASP A 235 -1.20 -12.96 -17.80
C ASP A 235 -0.31 -12.62 -19.02
N SER A 236 -0.23 -11.36 -19.44
CA SER A 236 0.34 -11.05 -20.74
C SER A 236 1.86 -11.13 -20.80
N ALA A 237 2.41 -11.65 -21.89
CA ALA A 237 3.86 -11.64 -22.14
C ALA A 237 4.34 -10.44 -22.98
N ASP A 238 3.45 -9.56 -23.43
CA ASP A 238 3.77 -8.48 -24.37
C ASP A 238 3.22 -7.13 -23.90
N SER A 239 4.09 -6.13 -23.79
CA SER A 239 3.76 -4.76 -23.41
C SER A 239 2.84 -4.04 -24.41
N ASN A 240 2.62 -4.60 -25.60
CA ASN A 240 1.78 -4.03 -26.65
C ASN A 240 0.55 -4.89 -26.99
N ASP A 241 0.44 -6.08 -26.39
CA ASP A 241 -0.68 -6.98 -26.59
C ASP A 241 -1.22 -7.44 -25.24
N PRO A 242 -2.18 -6.69 -24.66
CA PRO A 242 -2.82 -7.07 -23.41
C PRO A 242 -3.68 -8.35 -23.51
N THR A 243 -3.78 -8.99 -24.68
CA THR A 243 -4.53 -10.24 -24.87
C THR A 243 -3.64 -11.49 -24.92
N ASN A 244 -2.32 -11.32 -24.78
CA ASN A 244 -1.33 -12.38 -24.93
C ASN A 244 -1.07 -13.16 -23.63
N ASN A 245 -1.98 -14.03 -23.21
CA ASN A 245 -1.90 -14.75 -21.92
C ASN A 245 -0.86 -15.89 -21.86
N SER A 246 0.36 -15.67 -22.37
CA SER A 246 1.45 -16.67 -22.41
C SER A 246 2.48 -16.56 -21.29
N ALA A 247 2.38 -15.52 -20.43
CA ALA A 247 3.18 -15.38 -19.20
C ALA A 247 2.24 -15.23 -17.99
N PRO A 248 1.60 -16.33 -17.54
CA PRO A 248 0.57 -16.26 -16.52
C PRO A 248 1.07 -15.59 -15.24
N LYS A 249 0.26 -14.69 -14.66
CA LYS A 249 0.57 -13.95 -13.44
C LYS A 249 1.85 -13.12 -13.48
N SER A 250 2.28 -12.70 -14.67
CA SER A 250 3.42 -11.79 -14.82
C SER A 250 3.07 -10.38 -14.34
N GLY A 251 1.80 -10.02 -14.34
CA GLY A 251 1.24 -8.81 -13.76
C GLY A 251 1.37 -7.59 -14.67
N ALA A 252 0.49 -6.60 -14.49
CA ALA A 252 0.44 -5.38 -15.28
C ALA A 252 0.07 -4.15 -14.43
N VAL A 253 0.31 -2.97 -15.01
CA VAL A 253 -0.16 -1.69 -14.48
C VAL A 253 -0.89 -0.91 -15.56
N TYR A 254 -1.99 -0.28 -15.19
CA TYR A 254 -2.82 0.55 -16.06
C TYR A 254 -2.79 1.98 -15.57
N VAL A 255 -2.68 2.95 -16.48
CA VAL A 255 -2.74 4.38 -16.16
C VAL A 255 -4.00 4.95 -16.78
N TYR A 256 -4.82 5.60 -15.96
CA TYR A 256 -6.02 6.30 -16.38
C TYR A 256 -5.87 7.80 -16.16
N SER A 257 -6.45 8.62 -17.04
CA SER A 257 -6.61 10.06 -16.81
C SER A 257 -8.06 10.52 -16.93
N LEU A 258 -8.43 11.52 -16.14
CA LEU A 258 -9.72 12.17 -16.19
C LEU A 258 -9.69 13.29 -17.23
N SER A 259 -10.33 13.07 -18.38
CA SER A 259 -10.35 14.04 -19.48
C SER A 259 -11.78 14.36 -19.90
N GLY A 260 -12.17 15.63 -19.79
CA GLY A 260 -13.54 16.05 -20.09
C GLY A 260 -14.60 15.45 -19.16
N GLY A 261 -14.20 15.07 -17.94
CA GLY A 261 -15.05 14.38 -16.98
C GLY A 261 -15.38 12.96 -17.41
N VAL A 262 -14.41 12.24 -17.98
CA VAL A 262 -14.46 10.80 -18.27
C VAL A 262 -13.07 10.23 -18.04
N TRP A 263 -12.96 9.12 -17.31
CA TRP A 263 -11.70 8.40 -17.15
C TRP A 263 -11.36 7.62 -18.43
N ILE A 264 -10.13 7.75 -18.89
CA ILE A 264 -9.60 7.14 -20.11
C ILE A 264 -8.37 6.33 -19.74
N GLU A 265 -8.32 5.06 -20.14
CA GLU A 265 -7.10 4.25 -20.05
C GLU A 265 -6.06 4.77 -21.06
N ASP A 266 -5.02 5.44 -20.56
CA ASP A 266 -3.97 6.06 -21.37
C ASP A 266 -2.80 5.12 -21.64
N ALA A 267 -2.52 4.20 -20.70
CA ALA A 267 -1.41 3.28 -20.83
C ALA A 267 -1.68 1.93 -20.17
N TYR A 268 -1.07 0.91 -20.77
CA TYR A 268 -0.87 -0.42 -20.23
C TYR A 268 0.64 -0.66 -20.15
N ILE A 269 1.13 -1.03 -18.97
CA ILE A 269 2.55 -1.11 -18.63
C ILE A 269 2.86 -2.49 -18.09
N LYS A 270 3.96 -3.07 -18.60
CA LYS A 270 4.51 -4.36 -18.20
C LYS A 270 5.96 -4.19 -17.83
N ALA A 271 6.48 -5.05 -16.96
CA ALA A 271 7.92 -5.26 -16.83
C ALA A 271 8.57 -5.50 -18.22
N SER A 272 9.83 -5.13 -18.38
CA SER A 272 10.61 -5.38 -19.60
C SER A 272 10.89 -6.87 -19.86
N ASN A 273 10.76 -7.70 -18.82
CA ASN A 273 10.97 -9.14 -18.75
C ASN A 273 9.75 -9.80 -18.07
N PRO A 274 8.54 -9.75 -18.65
CA PRO A 274 7.37 -10.32 -17.99
C PRO A 274 7.48 -11.86 -17.96
N GLU A 275 7.61 -12.44 -16.77
CA GLU A 275 7.68 -13.89 -16.60
C GLU A 275 6.60 -14.44 -15.67
N TYR A 276 6.44 -15.77 -15.72
CA TYR A 276 5.43 -16.48 -14.95
C TYR A 276 5.55 -16.19 -13.45
N GLU A 277 4.45 -15.75 -12.85
CA GLU A 277 4.33 -15.48 -11.40
C GLU A 277 5.16 -14.31 -10.83
N ASP A 278 5.82 -13.49 -11.64
CA ASP A 278 6.62 -12.34 -11.17
C ASP A 278 5.81 -11.28 -10.40
N GLY A 279 4.51 -11.18 -10.69
CA GLY A 279 3.59 -10.36 -9.92
C GLY A 279 3.78 -8.85 -10.08
N PHE A 280 4.16 -8.37 -11.27
CA PHE A 280 4.35 -6.94 -11.54
C PHE A 280 3.07 -6.14 -11.26
N GLY A 281 3.18 -5.05 -10.48
CA GLY A 281 2.02 -4.24 -10.08
C GLY A 281 1.43 -4.64 -8.72
N VAL A 282 2.07 -5.52 -7.96
CA VAL A 282 1.64 -5.87 -6.59
C VAL A 282 1.69 -4.67 -5.63
N ALA A 283 2.66 -3.79 -5.81
CA ALA A 283 2.79 -2.52 -5.11
C ALA A 283 3.34 -1.46 -6.07
N LEU A 284 2.96 -0.21 -5.85
CA LEU A 284 3.39 0.91 -6.68
C LEU A 284 3.47 2.20 -5.87
N ALA A 285 4.23 3.16 -6.38
CA ALA A 285 4.30 4.52 -5.85
C ALA A 285 4.49 5.50 -7.00
N MET A 286 3.83 6.66 -6.92
CA MET A 286 3.93 7.71 -7.92
C MET A 286 4.51 8.97 -7.29
N SER A 287 5.39 9.67 -8.02
CA SER A 287 5.86 10.97 -7.59
C SER A 287 4.77 12.02 -7.78
N ARG A 288 4.71 12.96 -6.84
CA ARG A 288 3.78 14.09 -6.85
C ARG A 288 3.86 14.95 -8.11
N ASP A 289 5.05 15.05 -8.72
CA ASP A 289 5.22 15.75 -9.99
C ASP A 289 4.69 14.97 -11.21
N GLU A 290 4.04 13.83 -10.98
CA GLU A 290 3.36 12.94 -11.93
C GLU A 290 4.28 12.35 -13.00
N LYS A 291 5.60 12.44 -12.80
CA LYS A 291 6.59 12.06 -13.83
C LYS A 291 7.28 10.75 -13.59
N THR A 292 7.21 10.20 -12.39
CA THR A 292 7.94 9.00 -12.00
C THR A 292 6.98 8.02 -11.34
N LEU A 293 7.02 6.77 -11.81
CA LEU A 293 6.25 5.67 -11.26
C LEU A 293 7.23 4.56 -10.89
N ALA A 294 7.16 4.06 -9.66
CA ALA A 294 7.84 2.86 -9.23
C ALA A 294 6.83 1.72 -9.17
N VAL A 295 7.15 0.58 -9.79
CA VAL A 295 6.30 -0.61 -9.81
C VAL A 295 7.10 -1.81 -9.32
N VAL A 296 6.51 -2.57 -8.40
CA VAL A 296 7.14 -3.75 -7.81
C VAL A 296 6.71 -5.00 -8.55
N ALA A 297 7.67 -5.89 -8.82
CA ALA A 297 7.42 -7.31 -9.10
C ALA A 297 8.11 -8.11 -8.00
N GLN A 298 7.35 -8.46 -6.95
CA GLN A 298 7.93 -8.99 -5.71
C GLN A 298 8.47 -10.41 -5.84
N TYR A 299 8.02 -11.14 -6.86
CA TYR A 299 8.38 -12.53 -7.08
C TYR A 299 9.40 -12.70 -8.21
N GLU A 300 9.90 -11.61 -8.80
CA GLU A 300 10.85 -11.69 -9.89
C GLU A 300 12.18 -12.37 -9.47
N ASP A 301 12.71 -13.21 -10.36
CA ASP A 301 13.69 -14.25 -10.05
C ASP A 301 15.15 -13.89 -10.38
N SER A 302 15.45 -12.64 -10.76
CA SER A 302 16.82 -12.25 -11.15
C SER A 302 17.75 -12.03 -9.96
N GLY A 303 18.96 -12.53 -10.08
CA GLY A 303 20.08 -12.26 -9.18
C GLY A 303 21.00 -11.12 -9.63
N ASP A 304 20.78 -10.53 -10.81
CA ASP A 304 21.69 -9.55 -11.41
C ASP A 304 20.97 -8.25 -11.79
N ALA A 305 21.35 -7.15 -11.15
CA ALA A 305 20.85 -5.80 -11.44
C ALA A 305 21.11 -5.32 -12.88
N ASN A 306 21.94 -6.02 -13.65
CA ASN A 306 22.29 -5.69 -15.04
C ASN A 306 21.77 -6.72 -16.05
N ASP A 307 21.09 -7.77 -15.59
CA ASP A 307 20.52 -8.81 -16.44
C ASP A 307 19.12 -9.20 -15.93
N GLU A 308 18.12 -8.53 -16.47
CA GLU A 308 16.69 -8.82 -16.23
C GLU A 308 16.29 -10.22 -16.74
N SER A 309 17.09 -10.85 -17.60
CA SER A 309 16.80 -12.22 -18.07
C SER A 309 17.39 -13.31 -17.19
N ASP A 310 18.16 -12.94 -16.16
CA ASP A 310 18.61 -13.90 -15.15
C ASP A 310 17.41 -14.36 -14.32
N ASN A 311 17.31 -15.67 -14.09
CA ASN A 311 16.29 -16.29 -13.24
C ASN A 311 16.95 -17.23 -12.21
N GLY A 312 18.10 -16.81 -11.71
CA GLY A 312 18.95 -17.61 -10.82
C GLY A 312 18.57 -17.52 -9.34
N THR A 313 17.74 -16.54 -8.96
CA THR A 313 17.49 -16.15 -7.57
C THR A 313 15.98 -16.01 -7.29
N LEU A 314 15.34 -17.14 -6.99
CA LEU A 314 13.89 -17.27 -6.84
C LEU A 314 13.29 -16.24 -5.88
N GLY A 315 12.32 -15.44 -6.31
CA GLY A 315 11.60 -14.47 -5.48
C GLY A 315 12.50 -13.41 -4.86
N ALA A 316 13.58 -13.01 -5.54
CA ALA A 316 14.42 -11.90 -5.11
C ALA A 316 13.63 -10.58 -5.12
N GLY A 317 12.71 -10.44 -6.07
CA GLY A 317 11.92 -9.25 -6.32
C GLY A 317 12.71 -8.13 -7.01
N ALA A 318 12.00 -7.19 -7.62
CA ALA A 318 12.57 -6.04 -8.29
C ALA A 318 11.62 -4.83 -8.25
N VAL A 319 12.20 -3.63 -8.38
CA VAL A 319 11.46 -2.38 -8.59
C VAL A 319 11.80 -1.81 -9.96
N TYR A 320 10.79 -1.59 -10.79
CA TYR A 320 10.91 -0.98 -12.10
C TYR A 320 10.49 0.48 -11.99
N VAL A 321 11.34 1.39 -12.45
CA VAL A 321 11.05 2.83 -12.45
C VAL A 321 10.71 3.27 -13.86
N TYR A 322 9.52 3.82 -14.04
CA TYR A 322 9.05 4.41 -15.28
C TYR A 322 9.05 5.93 -15.18
N THR A 323 9.28 6.58 -16.33
CA THR A 323 9.07 8.03 -16.47
C THR A 323 8.22 8.36 -17.68
N VAL A 324 7.42 9.40 -17.57
CA VAL A 324 6.54 9.87 -18.64
C VAL A 324 7.09 11.10 -19.34
N SER A 325 7.04 11.08 -20.67
CA SER A 325 7.33 12.24 -21.51
C SER A 325 6.39 12.27 -22.71
N GLY A 326 5.64 13.37 -22.86
CA GLY A 326 4.67 13.51 -23.95
C GLY A 326 3.54 12.47 -23.90
N GLY A 327 3.14 12.04 -22.70
CA GLY A 327 2.11 11.02 -22.48
C GLY A 327 2.57 9.57 -22.64
N VAL A 328 3.86 9.33 -22.93
CA VAL A 328 4.40 7.98 -23.08
C VAL A 328 5.24 7.61 -21.87
N TRP A 329 4.83 6.56 -21.16
CA TRP A 329 5.59 5.95 -20.07
C TRP A 329 6.69 5.06 -20.65
N THR A 330 7.89 5.20 -20.10
CA THR A 330 9.07 4.42 -20.52
C THR A 330 9.85 3.97 -19.30
N GLN A 331 10.30 2.71 -19.29
CA GLN A 331 11.17 2.20 -18.24
C GLN A 331 12.50 2.98 -18.27
N GLN A 332 12.79 3.64 -17.16
CA GLN A 332 14.03 4.37 -16.92
C GLN A 332 15.05 3.51 -16.20
N ALA A 333 14.61 2.66 -15.27
CA ALA A 333 15.50 1.80 -14.51
C ALA A 333 14.84 0.50 -14.05
N TYR A 334 15.69 -0.48 -13.85
CA TYR A 334 15.42 -1.73 -13.15
C TYR A 334 16.31 -1.73 -11.90
N VAL A 335 15.68 -1.82 -10.73
CA VAL A 335 16.32 -1.59 -9.45
C VAL A 335 16.23 -2.87 -8.62
N LYS A 336 17.41 -3.36 -8.23
CA LYS A 336 17.62 -4.52 -7.36
C LYS A 336 18.30 -4.11 -6.06
N VAL A 337 18.20 -4.94 -5.04
CA VAL A 337 19.09 -4.82 -3.86
C VAL A 337 20.54 -5.18 -4.26
N PRO A 338 21.59 -4.64 -3.62
CA PRO A 338 22.99 -4.93 -3.97
C PRO A 338 23.42 -6.39 -3.86
N ALA A 339 22.71 -7.21 -3.08
CA ALA A 339 22.95 -8.64 -2.90
C ALA A 339 21.62 -9.42 -2.87
N PRO A 340 20.99 -9.63 -4.05
CA PRO A 340 19.74 -10.37 -4.15
C PRO A 340 19.88 -11.76 -3.54
N SER A 341 18.81 -12.26 -2.92
CA SER A 341 18.78 -13.59 -2.32
C SER A 341 17.41 -14.20 -2.51
N ASN A 342 17.38 -15.53 -2.49
CA ASN A 342 16.14 -16.25 -2.70
C ASN A 342 15.12 -15.85 -1.63
N TYR A 343 13.91 -15.53 -2.05
CA TYR A 343 12.77 -15.25 -1.20
C TYR A 343 12.95 -14.02 -0.31
N ASP A 344 13.81 -13.05 -0.69
CA ASP A 344 13.93 -11.75 -0.02
C ASP A 344 12.71 -10.83 -0.30
N TYR A 345 11.89 -11.15 -1.32
CA TYR A 345 10.64 -10.48 -1.71
C TYR A 345 10.74 -8.94 -1.72
N THR A 346 11.71 -8.42 -2.46
CA THR A 346 11.96 -6.98 -2.56
C THR A 346 10.72 -6.23 -3.06
N GLY A 347 10.41 -5.09 -2.42
CA GLY A 347 9.33 -4.18 -2.79
C GLY A 347 8.03 -4.34 -1.98
N SER A 348 8.06 -5.11 -0.88
CA SER A 348 6.94 -5.23 0.08
C SER A 348 6.35 -3.89 0.55
N GLY A 349 7.18 -2.86 0.73
CA GLY A 349 6.79 -1.46 0.77
C GLY A 349 7.60 -0.69 -0.28
N VAL A 350 7.01 0.35 -0.88
CA VAL A 350 7.65 1.21 -1.89
C VAL A 350 7.13 2.63 -1.76
N SER A 351 8.00 3.63 -1.88
CA SER A 351 7.62 5.04 -1.85
C SER A 351 8.60 5.91 -2.63
N LEU A 352 8.10 7.03 -3.18
CA LEU A 352 8.85 8.02 -3.95
C LEU A 352 8.74 9.40 -3.28
N SER A 353 9.80 10.21 -3.35
CA SER A 353 9.71 11.63 -3.01
C SER A 353 8.84 12.38 -4.02
N ASP A 354 8.38 13.58 -3.65
CA ASP A 354 7.51 14.39 -4.51
C ASP A 354 8.13 14.67 -5.89
N ASP A 355 9.45 14.86 -5.94
CA ASP A 355 10.21 15.10 -7.17
C ASP A 355 10.63 13.81 -7.91
N GLY A 356 10.25 12.64 -7.36
CA GLY A 356 10.56 11.32 -7.90
C GLY A 356 12.04 10.98 -7.95
N ASN A 357 12.90 11.69 -7.21
CA ASN A 357 14.35 11.46 -7.22
C ASN A 357 14.86 10.61 -6.05
N LEU A 358 14.05 10.37 -5.02
CA LEU A 358 14.33 9.42 -3.96
C LEU A 358 13.35 8.25 -4.07
N LEU A 359 13.87 7.04 -4.14
CA LEU A 359 13.11 5.80 -4.12
C LEU A 359 13.49 5.04 -2.86
N VAL A 360 12.49 4.64 -2.08
CA VAL A 360 12.67 3.84 -0.87
C VAL A 360 11.82 2.60 -0.98
N PHE A 361 12.40 1.42 -0.73
CA PHE A 361 11.66 0.17 -0.74
C PHE A 361 12.18 -0.84 0.28
N GLY A 362 11.30 -1.73 0.71
CA GLY A 362 11.57 -2.73 1.73
C GLY A 362 11.81 -4.11 1.14
N SER A 363 12.76 -4.85 1.72
CA SER A 363 12.93 -6.29 1.50
C SER A 363 12.73 -6.96 2.86
N VAL A 364 11.52 -7.49 3.07
CA VAL A 364 11.04 -7.95 4.38
C VAL A 364 11.66 -9.25 4.84
N ALA A 365 12.14 -10.06 3.91
CA ALA A 365 12.80 -11.32 4.20
C ALA A 365 14.33 -11.19 4.14
N ASN A 366 14.87 -9.96 4.14
CA ASN A 366 16.30 -9.78 4.14
C ASN A 366 16.97 -10.40 5.38
N ASP A 367 18.01 -11.19 5.12
CA ASP A 367 18.72 -12.02 6.10
C ASP A 367 19.95 -11.36 6.75
N SER A 368 20.17 -10.06 6.55
CA SER A 368 21.31 -9.37 7.17
C SER A 368 21.09 -9.22 8.68
N GLY A 369 22.00 -9.80 9.46
CA GLY A 369 22.09 -9.64 10.92
C GLY A 369 23.14 -8.60 11.33
N ILE A 370 23.80 -7.95 10.38
CA ILE A 370 24.83 -6.95 10.63
C ILE A 370 24.34 -5.59 10.14
N LEU A 371 24.24 -4.65 11.08
CA LEU A 371 23.85 -3.27 10.80
C LEU A 371 24.69 -2.67 9.66
N ASN A 372 24.01 -2.09 8.68
CA ASN A 372 24.60 -1.40 7.54
C ASN A 372 25.44 -2.31 6.61
N ASP A 373 25.22 -3.63 6.65
CA ASP A 373 25.85 -4.57 5.72
C ASP A 373 24.78 -5.30 4.87
N PRO A 374 24.48 -4.82 3.66
CA PRO A 374 23.51 -5.47 2.78
C PRO A 374 23.98 -6.82 2.24
N TYR A 375 25.25 -7.20 2.45
CA TYR A 375 25.83 -8.46 1.97
C TYR A 375 25.83 -9.57 3.03
N ASP A 376 25.54 -9.24 4.29
CA ASP A 376 25.44 -10.22 5.35
C ASP A 376 24.15 -11.05 5.22
N LYS A 377 24.24 -12.32 5.62
CA LYS A 377 23.15 -13.31 5.58
C LYS A 377 23.17 -14.16 6.86
N SER A 378 23.48 -13.53 8.00
CA SER A 378 23.71 -14.23 9.27
C SER A 378 22.45 -14.38 10.14
N ALA A 379 21.35 -13.74 9.76
CA ALA A 379 20.05 -13.81 10.41
C ALA A 379 18.98 -14.31 9.43
N SER A 380 17.74 -14.42 9.88
CA SER A 380 16.60 -14.87 9.06
C SER A 380 15.46 -13.87 9.11
N ASP A 381 15.00 -13.40 7.96
CA ASP A 381 13.81 -12.54 7.80
C ASP A 381 13.80 -11.30 8.71
N VAL A 382 14.97 -10.69 8.94
CA VAL A 382 15.10 -9.48 9.75
C VAL A 382 14.40 -8.31 9.06
N GLY A 383 14.55 -8.28 7.74
CA GLY A 383 14.06 -7.21 6.89
C GLY A 383 15.03 -6.02 6.81
N ALA A 384 14.91 -5.25 5.75
CA ALA A 384 15.75 -4.09 5.47
C ALA A 384 15.02 -3.09 4.58
N VAL A 385 15.49 -1.84 4.63
CA VAL A 385 15.07 -0.77 3.70
C VAL A 385 16.26 -0.33 2.86
N TYR A 386 16.02 -0.16 1.57
CA TYR A 386 16.99 0.31 0.59
C TYR A 386 16.55 1.67 0.07
N ILE A 387 17.52 2.59 -0.01
CA ILE A 387 17.32 3.93 -0.54
C ILE A 387 18.15 4.08 -1.80
N TYR A 388 17.47 4.47 -2.87
CA TYR A 388 18.07 4.82 -4.16
C TYR A 388 17.82 6.29 -4.46
N GLU A 389 18.80 6.94 -5.08
CA GLU A 389 18.71 8.35 -5.48
C GLU A 389 18.98 8.50 -6.97
N ARG A 390 18.17 9.33 -7.62
CA ARG A 390 18.27 9.67 -9.04
C ARG A 390 18.99 11.00 -9.20
N GLU A 391 20.18 10.95 -9.78
CA GLU A 391 20.90 12.14 -10.22
C GLU A 391 21.21 12.03 -11.72
N ASN A 392 20.92 13.10 -12.47
CA ASN A 392 21.17 13.13 -13.92
C ASN A 392 20.61 11.91 -14.67
N GLN A 393 19.37 11.51 -14.35
CA GLN A 393 18.66 10.36 -14.92
C GLN A 393 19.27 8.98 -14.59
N THR A 394 20.22 8.91 -13.66
CA THR A 394 20.82 7.65 -13.21
C THR A 394 20.40 7.38 -11.78
N TRP A 395 19.80 6.21 -11.55
CA TRP A 395 19.51 5.72 -10.21
C TRP A 395 20.77 5.07 -9.63
N SER A 396 21.08 5.38 -8.38
CA SER A 396 22.21 4.80 -7.65
C SER A 396 21.81 4.42 -6.24
N PHE A 397 22.37 3.30 -5.76
CA PHE A 397 22.21 2.88 -4.37
C PHE A 397 22.84 3.93 -3.46
N ARG A 398 22.04 4.47 -2.55
CA ARG A 398 22.45 5.52 -1.61
C ARG A 398 22.68 4.96 -0.22
N ASP A 399 21.70 4.23 0.31
CA ASP A 399 21.73 3.80 1.71
C ASP A 399 20.98 2.49 1.93
N PHE A 400 21.37 1.80 3.00
CA PHE A 400 20.72 0.60 3.53
C PHE A 400 20.43 0.86 5.01
N LEU A 401 19.18 0.68 5.39
CA LEU A 401 18.72 0.94 6.75
C LEU A 401 18.18 -0.33 7.39
N GLN A 402 18.64 -0.56 8.61
CA GLN A 402 18.10 -1.52 9.56
C GLN A 402 18.11 -0.88 10.94
N PRO A 403 17.17 -1.24 11.83
CA PRO A 403 17.29 -0.90 13.23
C PRO A 403 18.43 -1.70 13.87
N ASN A 404 19.07 -1.12 14.90
CA ASN A 404 20.25 -1.70 15.56
C ASN A 404 20.04 -3.14 16.07
N ILE A 405 18.80 -3.50 16.40
CA ILE A 405 18.41 -4.78 16.98
C ILE A 405 16.99 -5.05 16.48
N THR A 406 16.86 -5.87 15.45
CA THR A 406 15.58 -6.49 15.07
C THR A 406 15.70 -7.96 15.42
N GLY A 407 14.68 -8.49 16.06
CA GLY A 407 14.50 -9.92 16.20
C GLY A 407 14.47 -10.58 14.82
N SER A 408 14.89 -11.84 14.77
CA SER A 408 14.63 -12.66 13.59
C SER A 408 13.13 -12.65 13.29
N SER A 409 12.74 -12.51 12.02
CA SER A 409 11.34 -12.51 11.57
C SER A 409 10.51 -11.28 11.93
N ASP A 410 11.13 -10.18 12.39
CA ASP A 410 10.47 -8.88 12.56
C ASP A 410 10.06 -8.25 11.22
N ARG A 411 10.69 -8.61 10.10
CA ARG A 411 10.32 -8.12 8.76
C ARG A 411 10.29 -6.59 8.67
N PHE A 412 11.37 -5.94 9.09
CA PHE A 412 11.54 -4.51 8.90
C PHE A 412 11.44 -4.11 7.42
N GLY A 413 10.71 -3.02 7.13
CA GLY A 413 10.49 -2.58 5.75
C GLY A 413 9.16 -2.99 5.14
N MET A 414 8.25 -3.62 5.92
CA MET A 414 6.91 -4.01 5.44
C MET A 414 6.07 -2.83 4.97
N ALA A 415 6.17 -1.69 5.65
CA ALA A 415 5.46 -0.46 5.30
C ALA A 415 6.44 0.71 5.29
N ILE A 416 6.29 1.61 4.33
CA ILE A 416 7.22 2.74 4.13
C ILE A 416 6.39 3.99 3.85
N GLY A 417 6.66 5.07 4.58
CA GLY A 417 6.15 6.40 4.28
C GLY A 417 7.30 7.42 4.31
N ILE A 418 7.37 8.30 3.32
CA ILE A 418 8.33 9.39 3.29
C ILE A 418 7.66 10.74 3.15
N SER A 419 8.28 11.78 3.71
CA SER A 419 7.85 13.16 3.45
C SER A 419 8.15 13.54 2.01
N GLY A 420 7.39 14.49 1.47
CA GLY A 420 7.52 14.92 0.08
C GLY A 420 8.92 15.44 -0.27
N ASP A 421 9.59 16.07 0.70
CA ASP A 421 10.98 16.54 0.55
C ASP A 421 12.05 15.46 0.76
N GLY A 422 11.65 14.20 1.01
CA GLY A 422 12.50 13.04 1.22
C GLY A 422 13.36 13.09 2.49
N LYS A 423 13.08 14.00 3.44
CA LYS A 423 13.89 14.17 4.67
C LYS A 423 13.38 13.42 5.88
N THR A 424 12.17 12.87 5.80
CA THR A 424 11.58 12.04 6.85
C THR A 424 11.23 10.70 6.24
N LEU A 425 11.64 9.63 6.90
CA LEU A 425 11.29 8.27 6.52
C LEU A 425 10.73 7.55 7.74
N ALA A 426 9.53 7.01 7.63
CA ALA A 426 8.95 6.09 8.59
C ALA A 426 8.91 4.68 7.98
N VAL A 427 9.31 3.69 8.79
CA VAL A 427 9.38 2.29 8.39
C VAL A 427 8.66 1.43 9.42
N GLY A 428 7.75 0.59 8.94
CA GLY A 428 6.94 -0.30 9.75
C GLY A 428 7.49 -1.72 9.80
N THR A 429 7.20 -2.37 10.92
CA THR A 429 7.39 -3.80 11.15
C THR A 429 6.22 -4.29 11.99
N SER A 430 5.26 -4.99 11.37
CA SER A 430 4.09 -5.51 12.11
C SER A 430 4.41 -6.77 12.92
N ASN A 431 5.56 -7.39 12.67
CA ASN A 431 5.95 -8.63 13.32
C ASN A 431 6.85 -8.40 14.54
N GLU A 432 7.33 -7.17 14.75
CA GLU A 432 8.12 -6.82 15.92
C GLU A 432 7.45 -7.29 17.21
N ASP A 433 8.24 -7.87 18.10
CA ASP A 433 7.77 -8.68 19.22
C ASP A 433 8.08 -8.06 20.59
N SER A 434 8.30 -6.74 20.64
CA SER A 434 8.52 -5.99 21.88
C SER A 434 7.23 -5.45 22.47
N ASN A 435 7.10 -5.47 23.78
CA ASN A 435 6.05 -4.75 24.51
C ASN A 435 6.56 -3.45 25.15
N ASP A 436 7.87 -3.21 25.19
CA ASP A 436 8.43 -1.99 25.77
C ASP A 436 8.58 -0.89 24.70
N PRO A 437 7.93 0.28 24.86
CA PRO A 437 8.09 1.40 23.93
C PRO A 437 9.48 2.07 23.98
N ASN A 438 10.37 1.66 24.90
CA ASN A 438 11.73 2.17 25.04
C ASN A 438 12.80 1.10 24.81
N ASP A 439 12.42 -0.15 24.59
CA ASP A 439 13.35 -1.26 24.40
C ASP A 439 12.91 -2.14 23.21
N PRO A 440 13.43 -1.86 21.99
CA PRO A 440 13.18 -2.70 20.82
C PRO A 440 13.84 -4.09 20.91
N THR A 441 14.52 -4.42 22.01
CA THR A 441 15.16 -5.72 22.25
C THR A 441 14.37 -6.61 23.19
N ASP A 442 13.26 -6.08 23.75
CA ASP A 442 12.30 -6.90 24.45
C ASP A 442 11.59 -7.80 23.43
N ASN A 443 11.60 -9.11 23.63
CA ASN A 443 10.89 -10.08 22.77
C ASN A 443 9.80 -10.79 23.58
N SER A 444 9.11 -10.04 24.43
CA SER A 444 8.08 -10.57 25.35
C SER A 444 6.69 -10.68 24.73
N ALA A 445 6.47 -10.12 23.54
CA ALA A 445 5.23 -10.14 22.78
C ALA A 445 5.29 -11.13 21.61
N SER A 446 4.23 -11.16 20.82
CA SER A 446 4.28 -11.70 19.45
C SER A 446 3.58 -10.70 18.54
N SER A 447 4.27 -10.17 17.53
CA SER A 447 3.66 -9.30 16.50
C SER A 447 2.85 -8.13 17.07
N SER A 448 3.37 -7.48 18.11
CA SER A 448 2.84 -6.21 18.58
C SER A 448 3.09 -5.16 17.49
N GLY A 449 4.31 -5.09 16.98
CA GLY A 449 4.70 -4.23 15.89
C GLY A 449 5.17 -2.84 16.33
N ALA A 450 5.89 -2.17 15.43
CA ALA A 450 6.54 -0.89 15.71
C ALA A 450 6.76 -0.05 14.43
N ILE A 451 7.03 1.24 14.65
CA ILE A 451 7.53 2.17 13.62
C ILE A 451 8.91 2.69 14.00
N TYR A 452 9.80 2.77 13.01
CA TYR A 452 11.08 3.45 13.11
C TYR A 452 11.08 4.68 12.21
N VAL A 453 11.50 5.83 12.73
CA VAL A 453 11.57 7.09 11.97
C VAL A 453 13.01 7.56 11.86
N PHE A 454 13.46 7.95 10.67
CA PHE A 454 14.84 8.37 10.37
C PHE A 454 14.96 9.86 10.06
#